data_AF-D3L9Y9-F1
#
_entry.id   AF-D3L9Y9-F1
#
_cell.length_a   1.000
_cell.length_b   1.000
_cell.length_c   1.000
_cell.angle_alpha   90.00
_cell.angle_beta   90.00
_cell.angle_gamma   90.00
#
_symmetry.space_group_name_H-M   'P 1'
#
loop_
_entity.id
_entity.type
_entity.pdbx_description
1 polymer ?
#
loop_
_entity_poly.entity_id
_entity_poly.type
_entity_poly.pdbx_seq_one_letter_code
_entity_poly.pdbx_strand_id
1 'polypeptide(L)'
;MGNNFAQTKRLTIVNLRRDWLSLLIWTTSIIGVSLLAAFKFNDLYGSNSSIKTILKTLKQPAMISLFGRTPNLTSFQSGDLFISEMLVLTGVFISIADIILAVRTTRSQEDKGVIEIIRGTAVGRLSPLLSAFIEILIFNLLLIILLAVGLEACGLYGMTATMCWLFAIETNLLALVFAGLAFLMAQIFDNSRNANAVSFLFLGIAYLSRMITDISKASLTWLSPIGWVELGKIGYGNDLKVVWLMLLSILILLFLAIIFALKRDINSGFLHIRSGRKNASPLLRGPISLGIRLERNLGIVWIIAIASLGIMYASIFSDVSDILKSNPNVAQVLGTNQLSQLGNKIVLQFISMISIFMLVLSTVAGLQMIFRLKKDIDNGLEEMIASKPISRFRLLTSYLLPAIIVTICSFGSSIYSMMLLGNLELKVPIESIKFNTLFFGSLPSAMLFLSLAVFLINCFPKIYSILYVYAGLSFVVLYFKNMLKLPIWVTRITPFGWIKDLPLKDINWEIWYFEVLLVLIFTFIGYFEFQRRDLS
;
A
#
# COMPACT_ATOMS: atom_id res chain seq x y z
N MET A 1 -0.23 -45.92 7.92
CA MET A 1 -0.14 -44.48 8.30
C MET A 1 1.11 -43.90 7.64
N GLY A 2 0.94 -43.15 6.55
CA GLY A 2 2.08 -42.57 5.83
C GLY A 2 2.70 -41.41 6.60
N ASN A 3 4.02 -41.20 6.45
CA ASN A 3 4.73 -40.07 7.04
C ASN A 3 4.09 -38.74 6.59
N ASN A 4 3.47 -38.00 7.52
CA ASN A 4 2.79 -36.73 7.24
C ASN A 4 3.71 -35.63 6.69
N PHE A 5 5.02 -35.81 6.81
CA PHE A 5 6.07 -34.90 6.34
C PHE A 5 6.88 -35.48 5.17
N ALA A 6 6.37 -36.52 4.50
CA ALA A 6 7.04 -37.08 3.33
C ALA A 6 7.22 -36.01 2.24
N GLN A 7 8.42 -35.98 1.64
CA GLN A 7 8.82 -35.10 0.53
C GLN A 7 8.91 -33.59 0.84
N THR A 8 8.93 -33.16 2.11
CA THR A 8 9.01 -31.72 2.45
C THR A 8 10.23 -31.04 1.84
N LYS A 9 11.40 -31.69 1.91
CA LYS A 9 12.64 -31.16 1.32
C LYS A 9 12.49 -30.89 -0.19
N ARG A 10 11.86 -31.81 -0.93
CA ARG A 10 11.66 -31.63 -2.38
C ARG A 10 10.69 -30.48 -2.66
N LEU A 11 9.60 -30.38 -1.90
CA LEU A 11 8.65 -29.27 -2.03
C LEU A 11 9.29 -27.92 -1.71
N THR A 12 10.15 -27.84 -0.68
CA THR A 12 10.87 -26.59 -0.37
C THR A 12 11.76 -26.16 -1.53
N ILE A 13 12.49 -27.09 -2.15
CA ILE A 13 13.32 -26.78 -3.33
C ILE A 13 12.46 -26.29 -4.50
N VAL A 14 11.31 -26.92 -4.72
CA VAL A 14 10.37 -26.51 -5.77
C VAL A 14 9.81 -25.11 -5.49
N ASN A 15 9.42 -24.81 -4.25
CA ASN A 15 8.91 -23.49 -3.91
C ASN A 15 9.97 -22.41 -4.09
N LEU A 16 11.20 -22.62 -3.58
CA LEU A 16 12.31 -21.68 -3.76
C LEU A 16 12.59 -21.42 -5.25
N ARG A 17 12.54 -22.45 -6.10
CA ARG A 17 12.69 -22.31 -7.55
C ARG A 17 11.50 -21.62 -8.22
N ARG A 18 10.28 -21.76 -7.69
CA ARG A 18 9.09 -21.09 -8.21
C ARG A 18 9.11 -19.60 -7.84
N ASP A 19 9.49 -19.29 -6.61
CA ASP A 19 9.31 -17.97 -6.03
C ASP A 19 10.60 -17.15 -6.00
N TRP A 20 11.71 -17.65 -6.57
CA TRP A 20 13.02 -16.99 -6.60
C TRP A 20 12.97 -15.50 -6.99
N LEU A 21 12.18 -15.14 -8.01
CA LEU A 21 12.08 -13.75 -8.47
C LEU A 21 11.35 -12.89 -7.43
N SER A 22 10.31 -13.43 -6.81
CA SER A 22 9.58 -12.73 -5.75
C SER A 22 10.45 -12.53 -4.52
N LEU A 23 11.20 -13.57 -4.13
CA LEU A 23 12.14 -13.52 -3.01
C LEU A 23 13.23 -12.49 -3.30
N LEU A 24 13.83 -12.53 -4.50
CA LEU A 24 14.86 -11.58 -4.92
C LEU A 24 14.34 -10.14 -4.87
N ILE A 25 13.18 -9.85 -5.46
CA ILE A 25 12.60 -8.49 -5.46
C ILE A 25 12.38 -7.99 -4.03
N TRP A 26 11.80 -8.82 -3.14
CA TRP A 26 11.61 -8.44 -1.74
C TRP A 26 12.93 -8.21 -1.01
N THR A 27 13.87 -9.14 -1.15
CA THR A 27 15.21 -9.05 -0.58
C THR A 27 15.91 -7.76 -1.01
N THR A 28 15.98 -7.50 -2.32
CA THR A 28 16.66 -6.29 -2.83
C THR A 28 15.95 -5.01 -2.44
N SER A 29 14.62 -5.02 -2.35
CA SER A 29 13.85 -3.81 -1.99
C SER A 29 14.02 -3.46 -0.51
N ILE A 30 13.88 -4.45 0.38
CA ILE A 30 14.00 -4.26 1.83
C ILE A 30 15.43 -3.84 2.18
N ILE A 31 16.43 -4.58 1.70
CA ILE A 31 17.84 -4.27 1.96
C ILE A 31 18.22 -2.94 1.32
N GLY A 32 17.80 -2.70 0.08
CA GLY A 32 18.08 -1.46 -0.64
C GLY A 32 17.59 -0.24 0.13
N VAL A 33 16.33 -0.25 0.57
CA VAL A 33 15.76 0.88 1.33
C VAL A 33 16.48 1.07 2.67
N SER A 34 16.67 0.00 3.45
CA SER A 34 17.30 0.10 4.78
C SER A 34 18.77 0.53 4.71
N LEU A 35 19.56 -0.02 3.77
CA LEU A 35 20.98 0.32 3.64
C LEU A 35 21.20 1.68 2.98
N LEU A 36 20.40 2.07 1.99
CA LEU A 36 20.47 3.42 1.41
C LEU A 36 20.14 4.49 2.45
N ALA A 37 19.15 4.23 3.31
CA ALA A 37 18.87 5.09 4.46
C ALA A 37 20.09 5.14 5.39
N ALA A 38 20.58 4.00 5.88
CA ALA A 38 21.72 3.93 6.79
C ALA A 38 22.96 4.67 6.24
N PHE A 39 23.28 4.47 4.96
CA PHE A 39 24.41 5.13 4.31
C PHE A 39 24.32 6.67 4.35
N LYS A 40 23.11 7.23 4.27
CA LYS A 40 22.89 8.68 4.30
C LYS A 40 22.67 9.26 5.68
N PHE A 41 22.42 8.43 6.70
CA PHE A 41 22.10 8.91 8.05
C PHE A 41 23.26 9.68 8.70
N ASN A 42 24.51 9.28 8.46
CA ASN A 42 25.67 10.04 8.97
C ASN A 42 25.80 11.43 8.31
N ASP A 43 25.55 11.53 7.00
CA ASP A 43 25.57 12.81 6.27
C ASP A 43 24.47 13.75 6.79
N LEU A 44 23.28 13.21 7.06
CA LEU A 44 22.11 13.98 7.49
C LEU A 44 22.12 14.33 8.99
N TYR A 45 22.61 13.41 9.82
CA TYR A 45 22.49 13.47 11.28
C TYR A 45 23.80 13.25 12.03
N GLY A 46 24.95 13.46 11.39
CA GLY A 46 26.26 13.30 12.03
C GLY A 46 26.61 14.41 13.03
N SER A 47 25.91 15.54 13.02
CA SER A 47 26.20 16.68 13.91
C SER A 47 25.25 16.76 15.11
N ASN A 48 25.77 17.17 16.27
CA ASN A 48 24.94 17.35 17.47
C ASN A 48 23.80 18.37 17.29
N SER A 49 23.97 19.37 16.41
CA SER A 49 22.94 20.37 16.12
C SER A 49 21.82 19.79 15.24
N SER A 50 22.15 18.98 14.22
CA SER A 50 21.15 18.28 13.39
C SER A 50 20.37 17.26 14.22
N ILE A 51 21.05 16.49 15.09
CA ILE A 51 20.41 15.52 16.01
C ILE A 51 19.42 16.22 16.95
N LYS A 52 19.81 17.33 17.58
CA LYS A 52 18.89 18.08 18.45
C LYS A 52 17.68 18.63 17.72
N THR A 53 17.84 18.99 16.44
CA THR A 53 16.74 19.50 15.62
C THR A 53 15.75 18.39 15.28
N ILE A 54 16.23 17.25 14.79
CA ILE A 54 15.36 16.13 14.43
C ILE A 54 14.68 15.51 15.65
N LEU A 55 15.35 15.45 16.80
CA LEU A 55 14.75 14.95 18.05
C LEU A 55 13.55 15.78 18.51
N LYS A 56 13.51 17.10 18.24
CA LYS A 56 12.33 17.92 18.53
C LYS A 56 11.15 17.49 17.67
N THR A 57 11.40 17.21 16.39
CA THR A 57 10.39 16.73 15.44
C THR A 57 9.91 15.33 15.80
N LEU A 58 10.82 14.40 16.09
CA LEU A 58 10.48 13.02 16.44
C LEU A 58 9.64 12.89 17.72
N LYS A 59 9.77 13.85 18.64
CA LYS A 59 8.97 13.91 19.88
C LYS A 59 7.56 14.47 19.67
N GLN A 60 7.21 14.96 18.48
CA GLN A 60 5.85 15.40 18.19
C GLN A 60 4.89 14.20 18.11
N PRO A 61 3.62 14.32 18.55
CA PRO A 61 2.67 13.21 18.57
C PRO A 61 2.51 12.50 17.21
N ALA A 62 2.53 13.27 16.11
CA ALA A 62 2.46 12.71 14.76
C ALA A 62 3.66 11.80 14.44
N MET A 63 4.87 12.20 14.82
CA MET A 63 6.09 11.42 14.56
C MET A 63 6.21 10.21 15.48
N ILE A 64 5.84 10.36 16.76
CA ILE A 64 5.73 9.22 17.69
C ILE A 64 4.75 8.17 17.14
N SER A 65 3.64 8.62 16.56
CA SER A 65 2.68 7.72 15.94
C SER A 65 3.22 7.00 14.70
N LEU A 66 4.21 7.55 14.00
CA LEU A 66 4.72 6.95 12.76
C LEU A 66 5.92 6.04 13.03
N PHE A 67 6.86 6.52 13.83
CA PHE A 67 8.15 5.85 14.05
C PHE A 67 8.25 5.12 15.41
N GLY A 68 7.34 5.43 16.33
CA GLY A 68 7.40 4.94 17.70
C GLY A 68 8.08 5.91 18.65
N ARG A 69 8.19 5.51 19.92
CA ARG A 69 8.77 6.38 20.94
C ARG A 69 10.28 6.42 20.83
N THR A 70 10.83 7.61 20.60
CA THR A 70 12.28 7.82 20.75
C THR A 70 12.69 7.60 22.20
N PRO A 71 13.74 6.80 22.48
CA PRO A 71 14.21 6.58 23.84
C PRO A 71 14.75 7.87 24.47
N ASN A 72 14.70 7.98 25.79
CA ASN A 72 15.31 9.10 26.50
C ASN A 72 16.77 8.76 26.81
N LEU A 73 17.66 8.96 25.83
CA LEU A 73 19.11 8.78 25.99
C LEU A 73 19.79 10.09 26.39
N THR A 74 20.87 10.00 27.15
CA THR A 74 21.69 11.15 27.57
C THR A 74 22.47 11.75 26.40
N SER A 75 22.91 10.91 25.46
CA SER A 75 23.51 11.31 24.19
C SER A 75 22.91 10.46 23.07
N PHE A 76 22.48 11.10 21.99
CA PHE A 76 22.02 10.43 20.77
C PHE A 76 23.13 10.45 19.73
N GLN A 77 23.34 9.33 19.06
CA GLN A 77 24.17 9.24 17.86
C GLN A 77 23.30 8.85 16.65
N SER A 78 23.88 8.87 15.45
CA SER A 78 23.15 8.57 14.21
C SER A 78 22.62 7.13 14.17
N GLY A 79 23.33 6.18 14.78
CA GLY A 79 22.86 4.80 14.94
C GLY A 79 21.58 4.69 15.79
N ASP A 80 21.51 5.40 16.91
CA ASP A 80 20.33 5.40 17.78
C ASP A 80 19.11 6.01 17.08
N LEU A 81 19.33 7.08 16.30
CA LEU A 81 18.30 7.68 15.47
C LEU A 81 17.83 6.73 14.36
N PHE A 82 18.77 6.04 13.71
CA PHE A 82 18.44 5.06 12.67
C PHE A 82 17.54 3.95 13.22
N ILE A 83 17.89 3.38 14.37
CA ILE A 83 17.04 2.36 15.03
C ILE A 83 15.68 2.96 15.39
N SER A 84 15.65 4.15 15.98
CA SER A 84 14.41 4.81 16.40
C SER A 84 13.45 5.08 15.24
N GLU A 85 13.95 5.39 14.05
CA GLU A 85 13.11 5.65 12.88
C GLU A 85 12.81 4.38 12.06
N MET A 86 13.79 3.51 11.87
CA MET A 86 13.68 2.42 10.90
C MET A 86 13.20 1.10 11.47
N LEU A 87 13.22 0.89 12.80
CA LEU A 87 12.91 -0.40 13.42
C LEU A 87 11.48 -0.87 13.11
N VAL A 88 10.50 -0.03 13.43
CA VAL A 88 9.07 -0.35 13.24
C VAL A 88 8.75 -0.47 11.75
N LEU A 89 9.20 0.49 10.93
CA LEU A 89 8.91 0.50 9.50
C LEU A 89 9.50 -0.71 8.78
N THR A 90 10.76 -1.04 9.06
CA THR A 90 11.41 -2.21 8.45
C THR A 90 10.70 -3.49 8.86
N GLY A 91 10.38 -3.65 10.14
CA GLY A 91 9.61 -4.81 10.63
C GLY A 91 8.25 -4.95 9.96
N VAL A 92 7.53 -3.84 9.75
CA VAL A 92 6.24 -3.82 9.04
C VAL A 92 6.40 -4.22 7.57
N PHE A 93 7.40 -3.70 6.86
CA PHE A 93 7.62 -4.06 5.45
C PHE A 93 8.00 -5.52 5.26
N ILE A 94 8.85 -6.08 6.14
CA ILE A 94 9.17 -7.51 6.11
C ILE A 94 7.91 -8.33 6.44
N SER A 95 7.10 -7.89 7.43
CA SER A 95 5.83 -8.55 7.76
C SER A 95 4.85 -8.58 6.57
N ILE A 96 4.78 -7.50 5.79
CA ILE A 96 3.98 -7.45 4.55
C ILE A 96 4.47 -8.49 3.55
N ALA A 97 5.78 -8.61 3.34
CA ALA A 97 6.37 -9.60 2.44
C ALA A 97 6.03 -11.03 2.90
N ASP A 98 6.21 -11.30 4.19
CA ASP A 98 5.97 -12.59 4.81
C ASP A 98 4.51 -13.03 4.75
N ILE A 99 3.55 -12.12 4.98
CA ILE A 99 2.12 -12.39 4.82
C ILE A 99 1.82 -12.83 3.37
N ILE A 100 2.32 -12.07 2.39
CA ILE A 100 2.09 -12.35 0.96
C ILE A 100 2.69 -13.69 0.59
N LEU A 101 3.94 -13.95 0.98
CA LEU A 101 4.65 -15.21 0.69
C LEU A 101 3.96 -16.40 1.35
N ALA A 102 3.54 -16.28 2.63
CA ALA A 102 2.84 -17.35 3.35
C ALA A 102 1.54 -17.76 2.66
N VAL A 103 0.69 -16.81 2.30
CA VAL A 103 -0.58 -17.11 1.62
C VAL A 103 -0.35 -17.57 0.17
N ARG A 104 0.65 -17.02 -0.52
CA ARG A 104 1.00 -17.39 -1.91
C ARG A 104 1.50 -18.84 -2.02
N THR A 105 2.31 -19.27 -1.07
CA THR A 105 2.94 -20.60 -1.05
C THR A 105 2.01 -21.67 -0.49
N THR A 106 0.96 -21.28 0.24
CA THR A 106 -0.06 -22.19 0.79
C THR A 106 -1.41 -22.03 0.07
N ARG A 107 -2.33 -21.20 0.59
CA ARG A 107 -3.72 -21.12 0.14
C ARG A 107 -3.84 -20.79 -1.34
N SER A 108 -2.97 -19.94 -1.90
CA SER A 108 -3.03 -19.64 -3.32
C SER A 108 -2.67 -20.82 -4.22
N GLN A 109 -1.83 -21.76 -3.75
CA GLN A 109 -1.55 -23.00 -4.48
C GLN A 109 -2.73 -23.97 -4.38
N GLU A 110 -3.40 -23.99 -3.24
CA GLU A 110 -4.61 -24.77 -3.04
C GLU A 110 -5.76 -24.26 -3.94
N ASP A 111 -6.01 -22.94 -3.96
CA ASP A 111 -7.02 -22.32 -4.83
C ASP A 111 -6.77 -22.58 -6.33
N LYS A 112 -5.52 -22.83 -6.73
CA LYS A 112 -5.12 -23.17 -8.11
C LYS A 112 -5.25 -24.67 -8.42
N GLY A 113 -5.66 -25.50 -7.46
CA GLY A 113 -5.72 -26.97 -7.59
C GLY A 113 -4.35 -27.67 -7.57
N VAL A 114 -3.24 -26.94 -7.42
CA VAL A 114 -1.89 -27.51 -7.44
C VAL A 114 -1.68 -28.48 -6.27
N ILE A 115 -2.20 -28.11 -5.10
CA ILE A 115 -2.08 -28.94 -3.89
C ILE A 115 -2.86 -30.25 -4.02
N GLU A 116 -3.97 -30.28 -4.76
CA GLU A 116 -4.73 -31.52 -5.00
C GLU A 116 -3.91 -32.52 -5.82
N ILE A 117 -3.31 -32.05 -6.91
CA ILE A 117 -2.46 -32.87 -7.79
C ILE A 117 -1.25 -33.40 -7.00
N ILE A 118 -0.60 -32.54 -6.22
CA ILE A 118 0.56 -32.92 -5.39
C ILE A 118 0.14 -33.95 -4.33
N ARG A 119 -1.00 -33.75 -3.67
CA ARG A 119 -1.52 -34.68 -2.64
C ARG A 119 -2.04 -36.00 -3.21
N GLY A 120 -2.27 -36.08 -4.52
CA GLY A 120 -2.52 -37.34 -5.23
C GLY A 120 -1.27 -38.23 -5.38
N THR A 121 -0.08 -37.72 -5.03
CA THR A 121 1.20 -38.46 -5.07
C THR A 121 1.68 -38.85 -3.66
N ALA A 122 2.86 -39.47 -3.55
CA ALA A 122 3.47 -39.90 -2.28
C ALA A 122 4.00 -38.73 -1.41
N VAL A 123 3.18 -37.70 -1.20
CA VAL A 123 3.47 -36.49 -0.43
C VAL A 123 2.65 -36.48 0.84
N GLY A 124 3.30 -36.19 1.98
CA GLY A 124 2.64 -36.15 3.27
C GLY A 124 1.68 -34.96 3.41
N ARG A 125 0.60 -35.13 4.19
CA ARG A 125 -0.46 -34.11 4.36
C ARG A 125 0.05 -32.75 4.87
N LEU A 126 1.05 -32.74 5.75
CA LEU A 126 1.62 -31.52 6.33
C LEU A 126 2.82 -30.98 5.54
N SER A 127 3.26 -31.73 4.53
CA SER A 127 4.45 -31.41 3.74
C SER A 127 4.36 -30.06 3.02
N PRO A 128 3.22 -29.67 2.39
CA PRO A 128 3.09 -28.35 1.77
C PRO A 128 3.22 -27.20 2.78
N LEU A 129 2.52 -27.29 3.92
CA LEU A 129 2.57 -26.26 4.97
C LEU A 129 3.98 -26.11 5.55
N LEU A 130 4.63 -27.23 5.86
CA LEU A 130 5.99 -27.20 6.40
C LEU A 130 7.00 -26.71 5.36
N SER A 131 6.84 -27.09 4.09
CA SER A 131 7.72 -26.63 3.01
C SER A 131 7.65 -25.11 2.79
N ALA A 132 6.46 -24.53 2.91
CA ALA A 132 6.21 -23.10 2.84
C ALA A 132 6.81 -22.37 4.05
N PHE A 133 6.66 -22.92 5.26
CA PHE A 133 7.30 -22.34 6.45
C PHE A 133 8.82 -22.33 6.34
N ILE A 134 9.43 -23.44 5.88
CA ILE A 134 10.89 -23.51 5.70
C ILE A 134 11.39 -22.50 4.65
N GLU A 135 10.65 -22.32 3.56
CA GLU A 135 10.97 -21.30 2.55
C GLU A 135 11.01 -19.88 3.14
N ILE A 136 9.99 -19.50 3.91
CA ILE A 136 9.93 -18.19 4.55
C ILE A 136 11.00 -18.05 5.63
N LEU A 137 11.30 -19.14 6.35
CA LEU A 137 12.40 -19.16 7.32
C LEU A 137 13.75 -18.92 6.64
N ILE A 138 14.02 -19.55 5.49
CA ILE A 138 15.24 -19.32 4.70
C ILE A 138 15.31 -17.86 4.23
N PHE A 139 14.19 -17.31 3.75
CA PHE A 139 14.09 -15.91 3.35
C PHE A 139 14.44 -14.95 4.49
N ASN A 140 13.85 -15.14 5.68
CA ASN A 140 14.12 -14.31 6.85
C ASN A 140 15.56 -14.49 7.36
N LEU A 141 16.12 -15.70 7.37
CA LEU A 141 17.52 -15.92 7.76
C LEU A 141 18.49 -15.18 6.82
N LEU A 142 18.20 -15.19 5.52
CA LEU A 142 18.99 -14.44 4.55
C LEU A 142 18.86 -12.92 4.76
N LEU A 143 17.67 -12.42 5.05
CA LEU A 143 17.46 -11.01 5.41
C LEU A 143 18.19 -10.62 6.69
N ILE A 144 18.18 -11.47 7.73
CA ILE A 144 18.89 -11.22 8.98
C ILE A 144 20.39 -11.00 8.70
N ILE A 145 21.00 -11.91 7.95
CA ILE A 145 22.43 -11.85 7.62
C ILE A 145 22.74 -10.58 6.80
N LEU A 146 21.98 -10.32 5.74
CA LEU A 146 22.26 -9.21 4.84
C LEU A 146 22.00 -7.84 5.49
N LEU A 147 20.96 -7.71 6.33
CA LEU A 147 20.70 -6.48 7.07
C LEU A 147 21.75 -6.25 8.14
N ALA A 148 22.10 -7.27 8.94
CA ALA A 148 23.09 -7.12 10.01
C ALA A 148 24.46 -6.73 9.44
N VAL A 149 24.97 -7.50 8.46
CA VAL A 149 26.28 -7.24 7.82
C VAL A 149 26.26 -5.94 7.04
N GLY A 150 25.16 -5.63 6.33
CA GLY A 150 25.04 -4.39 5.58
C GLY A 150 25.05 -3.16 6.48
N LEU A 151 24.35 -3.20 7.61
CA LEU A 151 24.34 -2.09 8.58
C LEU A 151 25.69 -1.91 9.26
N GLU A 152 26.39 -3.01 9.60
CA GLU A 152 27.78 -2.94 10.08
C GLU A 152 28.70 -2.28 9.04
N ALA A 153 28.57 -2.65 7.77
CA ALA A 153 29.37 -2.08 6.69
C ALA A 153 29.09 -0.59 6.43
N CYS A 154 27.89 -0.08 6.76
CA CYS A 154 27.56 1.34 6.65
C CYS A 154 28.28 2.23 7.68
N GLY A 155 28.78 1.68 8.80
CA GLY A 155 29.59 2.43 9.77
C GLY A 155 28.85 3.61 10.42
N LEU A 156 27.57 3.42 10.79
CA LEU A 156 26.79 4.43 11.51
C LEU A 156 27.44 4.79 12.85
N TYR A 157 27.52 6.08 13.18
CA TYR A 157 28.11 6.50 14.45
C TYR A 157 27.28 5.95 15.63
N GLY A 158 27.96 5.22 16.52
CA GLY A 158 27.36 4.62 17.72
C GLY A 158 26.70 3.27 17.49
N MET A 159 26.54 2.84 16.23
CA MET A 159 25.94 1.56 15.90
C MET A 159 26.96 0.44 16.16
N THR A 160 26.71 -0.38 17.19
CA THR A 160 27.54 -1.56 17.48
C THR A 160 27.08 -2.76 16.67
N ALA A 161 27.96 -3.75 16.46
CA ALA A 161 27.59 -5.03 15.82
C ALA A 161 26.36 -5.66 16.50
N THR A 162 26.32 -5.68 17.83
CA THR A 162 25.18 -6.19 18.60
C THR A 162 23.87 -5.48 18.24
N MET A 163 23.90 -4.15 18.04
CA MET A 163 22.71 -3.40 17.62
C MET A 163 22.27 -3.78 16.20
N CYS A 164 23.21 -3.95 15.26
CA CYS A 164 22.91 -4.38 13.90
C CYS A 164 22.23 -5.77 13.86
N TRP A 165 22.78 -6.73 14.62
CA TRP A 165 22.20 -8.08 14.71
C TRP A 165 20.85 -8.08 15.41
N LEU A 166 20.69 -7.37 16.53
CA LEU A 166 19.40 -7.28 17.22
C LEU A 166 18.35 -6.61 16.34
N PHE A 167 18.70 -5.54 15.63
CA PHE A 167 17.79 -4.88 14.68
C PHE A 167 17.30 -5.87 13.61
N ALA A 168 18.22 -6.62 13.00
CA ALA A 168 17.89 -7.58 11.97
C ALA A 168 17.06 -8.76 12.53
N ILE A 169 17.42 -9.30 13.70
CA ILE A 169 16.72 -10.42 14.33
C ILE A 169 15.31 -10.02 14.76
N GLU A 170 15.15 -8.90 15.47
CA GLU A 170 13.85 -8.49 16.01
C GLU A 170 12.85 -8.15 14.90
N THR A 171 13.29 -7.46 13.84
CA THR A 171 12.42 -7.12 12.70
C THR A 171 11.97 -8.35 11.91
N ASN A 172 12.84 -9.35 11.71
CA ASN A 172 12.49 -10.59 11.02
C ASN A 172 11.68 -11.54 11.91
N LEU A 173 11.91 -11.58 13.23
CA LEU A 173 11.06 -12.32 14.15
C LEU A 173 9.64 -11.77 14.21
N LEU A 174 9.50 -10.44 14.20
CA LEU A 174 8.19 -9.80 14.07
C LEU A 174 7.50 -10.24 12.77
N ALA A 175 8.21 -10.24 11.65
CA ALA A 175 7.67 -10.70 10.38
C ALA A 175 7.22 -12.16 10.41
N LEU A 176 8.02 -13.04 11.02
CA LEU A 176 7.65 -14.45 11.20
C LEU A 176 6.43 -14.66 12.10
N VAL A 177 6.18 -13.79 13.09
CA VAL A 177 4.92 -13.80 13.86
C VAL A 177 3.73 -13.56 12.90
N PHE A 178 3.84 -12.57 12.02
CA PHE A 178 2.80 -12.30 11.01
C PHE A 178 2.72 -13.39 9.93
N ALA A 179 3.83 -14.03 9.56
CA ALA A 179 3.83 -15.21 8.69
C ALA A 179 3.05 -16.37 9.35
N GLY A 180 3.30 -16.64 10.64
CA GLY A 180 2.58 -17.62 11.43
C GLY A 180 1.06 -17.34 11.46
N LEU A 181 0.69 -16.08 11.65
CA LEU A 181 -0.71 -15.64 11.59
C LEU A 181 -1.30 -15.86 10.20
N ALA A 182 -0.56 -15.53 9.14
CA ALA A 182 -0.99 -15.75 7.76
C ALA A 182 -1.15 -17.24 7.42
N PHE A 183 -0.27 -18.11 7.92
CA PHE A 183 -0.43 -19.57 7.80
C PHE A 183 -1.70 -20.05 8.51
N LEU A 184 -2.00 -19.53 9.70
CA LEU A 184 -3.23 -19.85 10.41
C LEU A 184 -4.46 -19.37 9.63
N MET A 185 -4.46 -18.13 9.14
CA MET A 185 -5.56 -17.58 8.33
C MET A 185 -5.75 -18.36 7.02
N ALA A 186 -4.67 -18.85 6.41
CA ALA A 186 -4.72 -19.73 5.24
C ALA A 186 -5.40 -21.08 5.50
N GLN A 187 -5.45 -21.54 6.75
CA GLN A 187 -6.23 -22.73 7.13
C GLN A 187 -7.67 -22.39 7.54
N ILE A 188 -7.93 -21.21 8.08
CA ILE A 188 -9.27 -20.81 8.54
C ILE A 188 -10.16 -20.43 7.34
N PHE A 189 -9.62 -19.69 6.38
CA PHE A 189 -10.36 -19.17 5.24
C PHE A 189 -10.23 -20.08 4.01
N ASP A 190 -11.26 -20.04 3.17
CA ASP A 190 -11.42 -20.87 1.99
C ASP A 190 -10.92 -20.23 0.69
N ASN A 191 -10.31 -19.05 0.77
CA ASN A 191 -9.64 -18.45 -0.37
C ASN A 191 -8.49 -17.55 0.06
N SER A 192 -7.49 -17.45 -0.82
CA SER A 192 -6.27 -16.67 -0.63
C SER A 192 -6.53 -15.17 -0.47
N ARG A 193 -7.59 -14.64 -1.10
CA ARG A 193 -7.96 -13.23 -0.99
C ARG A 193 -8.40 -12.86 0.44
N ASN A 194 -9.25 -13.67 1.06
CA ASN A 194 -9.73 -13.49 2.42
C ASN A 194 -8.61 -13.74 3.44
N ALA A 195 -7.80 -14.79 3.23
CA ALA A 195 -6.64 -15.05 4.09
C ALA A 195 -5.66 -13.86 4.11
N ASN A 196 -5.33 -13.29 2.95
CA ASN A 196 -4.53 -12.07 2.86
C ASN A 196 -5.21 -10.88 3.52
N ALA A 197 -6.48 -10.62 3.19
CA ALA A 197 -7.21 -9.46 3.69
C ALA A 197 -7.29 -9.44 5.22
N VAL A 198 -7.57 -10.58 5.84
CA VAL A 198 -7.64 -10.68 7.31
C VAL A 198 -6.26 -10.60 7.94
N SER A 199 -5.23 -11.18 7.33
CA SER A 199 -3.85 -11.05 7.82
C SER A 199 -3.37 -9.61 7.80
N PHE A 200 -3.65 -8.87 6.73
CA PHE A 200 -3.37 -7.43 6.65
C PHE A 200 -4.24 -6.60 7.59
N LEU A 201 -5.49 -6.98 7.82
CA LEU A 201 -6.33 -6.32 8.81
C LEU A 201 -5.73 -6.47 10.22
N PHE A 202 -5.23 -7.64 10.59
CA PHE A 202 -4.52 -7.85 11.85
C PHE A 202 -3.25 -7.00 11.95
N LEU A 203 -2.45 -6.93 10.89
CA LEU A 203 -1.28 -6.06 10.84
C LEU A 203 -1.66 -4.59 11.01
N GLY A 204 -2.69 -4.12 10.30
CA GLY A 204 -3.20 -2.76 10.41
C GLY A 204 -3.74 -2.43 11.80
N ILE A 205 -4.51 -3.33 12.41
CA ILE A 205 -5.01 -3.16 13.79
C ILE A 205 -3.85 -3.16 14.79
N ALA A 206 -2.86 -4.04 14.64
CA ALA A 206 -1.67 -4.05 15.49
C ALA A 206 -0.86 -2.76 15.36
N TYR A 207 -0.77 -2.20 14.16
CA TYR A 207 -0.07 -0.94 13.93
C TYR A 207 -0.84 0.22 14.55
N LEU A 208 -2.14 0.35 14.27
CA LEU A 208 -2.98 1.40 14.86
C LEU A 208 -3.05 1.31 16.38
N SER A 209 -3.14 0.11 16.95
CA SER A 209 -3.15 -0.07 18.41
C SER A 209 -1.84 0.41 19.02
N ARG A 210 -0.70 0.11 18.39
CA ARG A 210 0.63 0.64 18.77
C ARG A 210 0.67 2.18 18.68
N MET A 211 0.20 2.78 17.59
CA MET A 211 0.15 4.24 17.45
C MET A 211 -0.60 4.90 18.62
N ILE A 212 -1.75 4.34 18.98
CA ILE A 212 -2.60 4.84 20.07
C ILE A 212 -1.91 4.66 21.42
N THR A 213 -1.33 3.48 21.69
CA THR A 213 -0.69 3.21 22.98
C THR A 213 0.57 4.03 23.19
N ASP A 214 1.34 4.30 22.13
CA ASP A 214 2.54 5.13 22.24
C ASP A 214 2.23 6.59 22.54
N ILE A 215 1.12 7.12 22.03
CA ILE A 215 0.69 8.48 22.38
C ILE A 215 0.06 8.50 23.78
N SER A 216 -0.88 7.59 24.05
CA SER A 216 -1.73 7.66 25.24
C SER A 216 -1.10 7.03 26.49
N LYS A 217 -0.63 5.79 26.41
CA LYS A 217 -0.16 5.00 27.55
C LYS A 217 0.79 3.89 27.11
N ALA A 218 2.09 4.19 27.05
CA ALA A 218 3.11 3.25 26.58
C ALA A 218 3.25 1.97 27.41
N SER A 219 2.73 1.94 28.64
CA SER A 219 2.67 0.68 29.41
C SER A 219 1.77 -0.37 28.77
N LEU A 220 0.96 0.00 27.77
CA LEU A 220 0.08 -0.90 27.02
C LEU A 220 0.67 -1.30 25.65
N THR A 221 1.85 -0.79 25.27
CA THR A 221 2.49 -1.10 23.98
C THR A 221 2.79 -2.61 23.83
N TRP A 222 2.92 -3.35 24.94
CA TRP A 222 3.08 -4.81 24.93
C TRP A 222 1.88 -5.58 24.35
N LEU A 223 0.69 -4.96 24.24
CA LEU A 223 -0.48 -5.58 23.63
C LEU A 223 -0.37 -5.69 22.10
N SER A 224 0.48 -4.85 21.48
CA SER A 224 0.70 -4.90 20.04
C SER A 224 1.93 -5.74 19.74
N PRO A 225 1.84 -6.75 18.85
CA PRO A 225 3.01 -7.46 18.34
C PRO A 225 4.05 -6.53 17.73
N ILE A 226 3.61 -5.44 17.09
CA ILE A 226 4.53 -4.45 16.50
C ILE A 226 5.22 -3.63 17.60
N GLY A 227 4.57 -3.40 18.74
CA GLY A 227 5.20 -2.75 19.88
C GLY A 227 6.29 -3.58 20.55
N TRP A 228 6.37 -4.88 20.28
CA TRP A 228 7.37 -5.76 20.86
C TRP A 228 8.79 -5.37 20.45
N VAL A 229 9.03 -5.04 19.17
CA VAL A 229 10.38 -4.63 18.72
C VAL A 229 10.86 -3.37 19.44
N GLU A 230 9.96 -2.43 19.78
CA GLU A 230 10.33 -1.25 20.59
C GLU A 230 10.71 -1.62 22.03
N LEU A 231 10.06 -2.65 22.58
CA LEU A 231 10.36 -3.15 23.93
C LEU A 231 11.69 -3.93 24.01
N GLY A 232 12.28 -4.31 22.87
CA GLY A 232 13.63 -4.88 22.79
C GLY A 232 14.72 -3.89 23.23
N LYS A 233 14.44 -2.58 23.20
CA LYS A 233 15.33 -1.52 23.72
C LYS A 233 16.75 -1.61 23.17
N ILE A 234 16.87 -1.81 21.86
CA ILE A 234 18.15 -2.03 21.19
C ILE A 234 19.07 -0.83 21.44
N GLY A 235 20.28 -1.11 21.92
CA GLY A 235 21.34 -0.12 22.16
C GLY A 235 21.38 0.49 23.55
N TYR A 236 20.30 0.41 24.33
CA TYR A 236 20.24 1.00 25.68
C TYR A 236 19.69 0.07 26.76
N GLY A 237 19.16 -1.10 26.40
CA GLY A 237 18.69 -2.13 27.34
C GLY A 237 18.83 -3.56 26.83
N ASN A 238 18.67 -3.80 25.53
CA ASN A 238 18.77 -5.11 24.86
C ASN A 238 17.95 -6.21 25.58
N ASP A 239 16.65 -5.98 25.77
CA ASP A 239 15.77 -6.90 26.49
C ASP A 239 15.37 -8.11 25.62
N LEU A 240 16.10 -9.22 25.80
CA LEU A 240 15.88 -10.46 25.06
C LEU A 240 14.55 -11.16 25.39
N LYS A 241 13.80 -10.74 26.41
CA LYS A 241 12.49 -11.36 26.73
C LYS A 241 11.52 -11.26 25.57
N VAL A 242 11.61 -10.17 24.80
CA VAL A 242 10.77 -9.93 23.64
C VAL A 242 11.08 -10.92 22.50
N VAL A 243 12.36 -11.24 22.30
CA VAL A 243 12.80 -12.25 21.33
C VAL A 243 12.16 -13.61 21.65
N TRP A 244 12.20 -14.02 22.92
CA TRP A 244 11.56 -15.26 23.36
C TRP A 244 10.03 -15.23 23.22
N LEU A 245 9.39 -14.08 23.51
CA LEU A 245 7.96 -13.88 23.31
C LEU A 245 7.56 -14.05 21.83
N MET A 246 8.34 -13.49 20.90
CA MET A 246 8.11 -13.64 19.46
C MET A 246 8.29 -15.08 19.01
N LEU A 247 9.37 -15.75 19.43
CA LEU A 247 9.60 -17.17 19.14
C LEU A 247 8.45 -18.06 19.65
N LEU A 248 8.00 -17.84 20.88
CA LEU A 248 6.87 -18.57 21.45
C LEU A 248 5.58 -18.32 20.64
N SER A 249 5.32 -17.08 20.25
CA SER A 249 4.16 -16.71 19.45
C SER A 249 4.16 -17.39 18.08
N ILE A 250 5.32 -17.45 17.41
CA ILE A 250 5.50 -18.17 16.14
C ILE A 250 5.16 -19.66 16.33
N LEU A 251 5.69 -20.30 17.36
CA LEU A 251 5.43 -21.71 17.65
C LEU A 251 3.94 -21.99 17.89
N ILE A 252 3.27 -21.14 18.68
CA ILE A 252 1.83 -21.28 18.95
C ILE A 252 1.02 -21.14 17.66
N LEU A 253 1.30 -20.13 16.83
CA LEU A 253 0.58 -19.89 15.58
C LEU A 253 0.78 -21.03 14.57
N LEU A 254 2.00 -21.54 14.43
CA LEU A 254 2.28 -22.70 13.57
C LEU A 254 1.62 -23.97 14.09
N PHE A 255 1.64 -24.20 15.40
CA PHE A 255 0.98 -25.34 16.01
C PHE A 255 -0.53 -25.31 15.75
N LEU A 256 -1.17 -24.15 15.91
CA LEU A 256 -2.57 -23.95 15.55
C LEU A 256 -2.79 -24.20 14.05
N ALA A 257 -1.95 -23.64 13.17
CA ALA A 257 -2.06 -23.88 11.73
C ALA A 257 -1.99 -25.38 11.38
N ILE A 258 -1.11 -26.14 12.03
CA ILE A 258 -0.99 -27.60 11.86
C ILE A 258 -2.27 -28.31 12.32
N ILE A 259 -2.81 -27.97 13.49
CA ILE A 259 -4.07 -28.58 14.00
C ILE A 259 -5.20 -28.36 13.00
N PHE A 260 -5.34 -27.14 12.48
CA PHE A 260 -6.38 -26.82 11.50
C PHE A 260 -6.14 -27.57 10.18
N ALA A 261 -4.91 -27.61 9.67
CA ALA A 261 -4.58 -28.35 8.44
C ALA A 261 -4.86 -29.87 8.54
N LEU A 262 -4.74 -30.46 9.73
CA LEU A 262 -5.05 -31.88 9.97
C LEU A 262 -6.54 -32.18 10.06
N LYS A 263 -7.36 -31.19 10.44
CA LYS A 263 -8.81 -31.37 10.62
C LYS A 263 -9.62 -30.95 9.38
N ARG A 264 -9.07 -30.08 8.52
CA ARG A 264 -9.74 -29.53 7.35
C ARG A 264 -9.58 -30.40 6.10
N ASP A 265 -10.63 -30.49 5.29
CA ASP A 265 -10.57 -31.09 3.96
C ASP A 265 -9.99 -30.12 2.93
N ILE A 266 -9.43 -30.65 1.83
CA ILE A 266 -8.88 -29.82 0.76
C ILE A 266 -9.98 -28.89 0.22
N ASN A 267 -9.60 -27.65 -0.09
CA ASN A 267 -10.45 -26.54 -0.54
C ASN A 267 -11.52 -26.05 0.43
N SER A 268 -11.89 -26.79 1.47
CA SER A 268 -12.79 -26.28 2.51
C SER A 268 -12.10 -25.20 3.37
N GLY A 269 -12.81 -24.19 3.85
CA GLY A 269 -12.36 -23.35 4.97
C GLY A 269 -13.04 -23.82 6.26
N PHE A 270 -12.47 -23.53 7.44
CA PHE A 270 -13.18 -23.74 8.70
C PHE A 270 -14.37 -22.79 8.85
N LEU A 271 -14.20 -21.56 8.39
CA LEU A 271 -15.31 -20.63 8.25
C LEU A 271 -16.06 -20.97 6.97
N HIS A 272 -17.20 -21.66 7.13
CA HIS A 272 -18.10 -21.92 6.03
C HIS A 272 -18.57 -20.59 5.43
N ILE A 273 -18.39 -20.42 4.12
CA ILE A 273 -19.10 -19.36 3.40
C ILE A 273 -20.59 -19.66 3.57
N ARG A 274 -21.32 -18.71 4.17
CA ARG A 274 -22.78 -18.81 4.27
C ARG A 274 -23.33 -19.04 2.87
N SER A 275 -24.10 -20.11 2.68
CA SER A 275 -24.95 -20.29 1.51
C SER A 275 -25.68 -18.97 1.30
N GLY A 276 -25.41 -18.32 0.17
CA GLY A 276 -25.93 -16.99 -0.10
C GLY A 276 -27.46 -16.95 -0.02
N ARG A 277 -28.05 -15.76 -0.19
CA ARG A 277 -29.52 -15.64 -0.25
C ARG A 277 -30.06 -16.58 -1.32
N LYS A 278 -31.12 -17.34 -0.98
CA LYS A 278 -31.81 -18.27 -1.91
C LYS A 278 -32.26 -17.58 -3.20
N ASN A 279 -32.63 -16.31 -3.11
CA ASN A 279 -33.02 -15.49 -4.25
C ASN A 279 -31.97 -14.39 -4.50
N ALA A 280 -31.54 -14.25 -5.74
CA ALA A 280 -30.70 -13.14 -6.16
C ALA A 280 -31.45 -11.81 -5.97
N SER A 281 -30.75 -10.79 -5.45
CA SER A 281 -31.30 -9.43 -5.37
C SER A 281 -31.63 -8.90 -6.77
N PRO A 282 -32.64 -8.03 -6.95
CA PRO A 282 -32.86 -7.34 -8.22
C PRO A 282 -31.63 -6.54 -8.69
N LEU A 283 -30.72 -6.16 -7.77
CA LEU A 283 -29.42 -5.55 -8.07
C LEU A 283 -28.40 -6.52 -8.69
N LEU A 284 -28.75 -7.79 -8.97
CA LEU A 284 -27.90 -8.78 -9.64
C LEU A 284 -28.47 -9.23 -10.99
N ARG A 285 -29.39 -8.46 -11.58
CA ARG A 285 -30.05 -8.81 -12.85
C ARG A 285 -29.16 -8.74 -14.09
N GLY A 286 -27.95 -8.17 -14.01
CA GLY A 286 -27.10 -8.01 -15.19
C GLY A 286 -25.60 -7.96 -14.90
N PRO A 287 -24.76 -8.03 -15.95
CA PRO A 287 -23.30 -8.07 -15.84
C PRO A 287 -22.74 -6.80 -15.19
N ILE A 288 -23.32 -5.62 -15.47
CA ILE A 288 -22.91 -4.34 -14.87
C ILE A 288 -23.10 -4.37 -13.35
N SER A 289 -24.28 -4.79 -12.90
CA SER A 289 -24.61 -4.79 -11.48
C SER A 289 -23.84 -5.89 -10.71
N LEU A 290 -23.53 -7.00 -11.40
CA LEU A 290 -22.60 -8.02 -10.91
C LEU A 290 -21.17 -7.46 -10.80
N GLY A 291 -20.68 -6.76 -11.82
CA GLY A 291 -19.35 -6.13 -11.82
C GLY A 291 -19.18 -5.15 -10.65
N ILE A 292 -20.16 -4.24 -10.46
CA ILE A 292 -20.18 -3.33 -9.31
C ILE A 292 -20.15 -4.10 -7.99
N ARG A 293 -20.92 -5.19 -7.85
CA ARG A 293 -20.94 -5.98 -6.62
C ARG A 293 -19.60 -6.66 -6.34
N LEU A 294 -18.94 -7.19 -7.37
CA LEU A 294 -17.66 -7.89 -7.23
C LEU A 294 -16.53 -6.91 -6.89
N GLU A 295 -16.56 -5.71 -7.46
CA GLU A 295 -15.55 -4.67 -7.24
C GLU A 295 -15.85 -3.76 -6.03
N ARG A 296 -17.06 -3.84 -5.45
CA ARG A 296 -17.50 -2.95 -4.37
C ARG A 296 -16.51 -2.87 -3.22
N ASN A 297 -16.01 -4.00 -2.75
CA ASN A 297 -15.13 -4.01 -1.58
C ASN A 297 -13.80 -3.34 -1.88
N LEU A 298 -13.20 -3.60 -3.05
CA LEU A 298 -11.99 -2.92 -3.50
C LEU A 298 -12.23 -1.42 -3.65
N GLY A 299 -13.37 -1.03 -4.23
CA GLY A 299 -13.78 0.37 -4.37
C GLY A 299 -13.94 1.08 -3.03
N ILE A 300 -14.61 0.45 -2.06
CA ILE A 300 -14.77 1.00 -0.71
C ILE A 300 -13.42 1.22 -0.03
N VAL A 301 -12.49 0.25 -0.14
CA VAL A 301 -11.15 0.39 0.43
C VAL A 301 -10.42 1.59 -0.16
N TRP A 302 -10.44 1.76 -1.49
CA TRP A 302 -9.83 2.92 -2.14
C TRP A 302 -10.47 4.24 -1.76
N ILE A 303 -11.80 4.31 -1.71
CA ILE A 303 -12.55 5.52 -1.33
C ILE A 303 -12.20 5.92 0.11
N ILE A 304 -12.16 4.95 1.04
CA ILE A 304 -11.81 5.21 2.44
C ILE A 304 -10.34 5.61 2.56
N ALA A 305 -9.42 4.87 1.95
CA ALA A 305 -7.99 5.15 2.04
C ALA A 305 -7.65 6.56 1.50
N ILE A 306 -8.19 6.92 0.34
CA ILE A 306 -7.96 8.22 -0.29
C ILE A 306 -8.69 9.35 0.47
N ALA A 307 -9.89 9.08 1.01
CA ALA A 307 -10.57 10.02 1.91
C ALA A 307 -9.74 10.29 3.17
N SER A 308 -9.20 9.25 3.80
CA SER A 308 -8.34 9.34 4.99
C SER A 308 -7.06 10.12 4.72
N LEU A 309 -6.45 9.97 3.54
CA LEU A 309 -5.32 10.82 3.15
C LEU A 309 -5.73 12.28 3.03
N GLY A 310 -6.89 12.56 2.41
CA GLY A 310 -7.44 13.92 2.37
C GLY A 310 -7.61 14.52 3.78
N ILE A 311 -8.14 13.74 4.71
CA ILE A 311 -8.27 14.12 6.13
C ILE A 311 -6.91 14.42 6.76
N MET A 312 -5.94 13.53 6.57
CA MET A 312 -4.60 13.65 7.14
C MET A 312 -3.86 14.90 6.63
N TYR A 313 -3.99 15.23 5.35
CA TYR A 313 -3.37 16.45 4.82
C TYR A 313 -4.10 17.71 5.24
N ALA A 314 -5.42 17.63 5.43
CA ALA A 314 -6.23 18.75 5.89
C ALA A 314 -5.86 19.21 7.30
N SER A 315 -5.44 18.29 8.17
CA SER A 315 -5.07 18.62 9.56
C SER A 315 -3.85 19.54 9.69
N ILE A 316 -3.08 19.72 8.61
CA ILE A 316 -1.86 20.55 8.59
C ILE A 316 -2.13 21.90 7.90
N PHE A 317 -3.37 22.20 7.50
CA PHE A 317 -3.69 23.46 6.81
C PHE A 317 -3.41 24.70 7.67
N SER A 318 -3.67 24.62 8.97
CA SER A 318 -3.37 25.68 9.93
C SER A 318 -1.86 25.94 10.02
N ASP A 319 -1.07 24.87 10.17
CA ASP A 319 0.40 24.94 10.18
C ASP A 319 0.94 25.56 8.89
N VAL A 320 0.44 25.12 7.72
CA VAL A 320 0.85 25.63 6.40
C VAL A 320 0.50 27.10 6.23
N SER A 321 -0.68 27.52 6.67
CA SER A 321 -1.10 28.93 6.64
C SER A 321 -0.19 29.80 7.52
N ASP A 322 0.29 29.23 8.63
CA ASP A 322 1.10 29.93 9.64
C ASP A 322 2.60 29.95 9.33
N ILE A 323 3.07 29.22 8.30
CA ILE A 323 4.47 29.25 7.85
C ILE A 323 4.95 30.69 7.60
N LEU A 324 4.12 31.57 7.03
CA LEU A 324 4.52 32.95 6.77
C LEU A 324 4.69 33.80 8.02
N LYS A 325 3.99 33.47 9.11
CA LYS A 325 4.13 34.17 10.41
C LYS A 325 5.48 33.90 11.04
N SER A 326 6.12 32.77 10.70
CA SER A 326 7.46 32.42 11.17
C SER A 326 8.56 33.28 10.52
N ASN A 327 8.25 34.04 9.45
CA ASN A 327 9.20 34.94 8.80
C ASN A 327 9.04 36.37 9.35
N PRO A 328 9.97 36.86 10.20
CA PRO A 328 9.85 38.16 10.87
C PRO A 328 9.80 39.34 9.88
N ASN A 329 10.37 39.20 8.69
CA ASN A 329 10.37 40.24 7.66
C ASN A 329 9.01 40.39 6.97
N VAL A 330 8.19 39.33 6.94
CA VAL A 330 6.85 39.34 6.32
C VAL A 330 5.80 39.81 7.32
N ALA A 331 5.95 39.44 8.60
CA ALA A 331 5.03 39.80 9.68
C ALA A 331 5.07 41.30 10.04
N GLN A 332 6.20 41.98 9.81
CA GLN A 332 6.35 43.41 10.14
C GLN A 332 5.82 44.37 9.06
N VAL A 333 5.67 43.91 7.82
CA VAL A 333 5.34 44.77 6.66
C VAL A 333 3.86 44.69 6.28
N LEU A 334 3.16 43.63 6.65
CA LEU A 334 1.81 43.35 6.18
C LEU A 334 0.79 43.37 7.32
N GLY A 335 -0.37 44.00 7.08
CA GLY A 335 -1.49 43.97 8.03
C GLY A 335 -2.11 42.57 8.18
N THR A 336 -2.83 42.34 9.28
CA THR A 336 -3.44 41.04 9.62
C THR A 336 -4.32 40.43 8.52
N ASN A 337 -5.04 41.26 7.77
CA ASN A 337 -5.90 40.83 6.65
C ASN A 337 -5.12 40.46 5.37
N GLN A 338 -3.95 41.06 5.15
CA GLN A 338 -3.09 40.73 4.00
C GLN A 338 -2.28 39.47 4.28
N LEU A 339 -1.89 39.25 5.55
CA LEU A 339 -1.26 38.00 6.00
C LEU A 339 -2.20 36.79 5.83
N SER A 340 -3.48 36.92 6.19
CA SER A 340 -4.44 35.82 6.05
C SER A 340 -4.73 35.46 4.59
N GLN A 341 -4.81 36.46 3.70
CA GLN A 341 -4.97 36.22 2.26
C GLN A 341 -3.75 35.54 1.63
N LEU A 342 -2.53 35.89 2.07
CA LEU A 342 -1.31 35.22 1.61
C LEU A 342 -1.17 33.80 2.17
N GLY A 343 -1.53 33.59 3.44
CA GLY A 343 -1.62 32.25 4.04
C GLY A 343 -2.58 31.35 3.25
N ASN A 344 -3.77 31.85 2.91
CA ASN A 344 -4.73 31.11 2.08
C ASN A 344 -4.17 30.80 0.68
N LYS A 345 -3.39 31.68 0.05
CA LYS A 345 -2.73 31.37 -1.23
C LYS A 345 -1.73 30.23 -1.11
N ILE A 346 -0.95 30.16 -0.03
CA ILE A 346 -0.03 29.04 0.22
C ILE A 346 -0.80 27.75 0.46
N VAL A 347 -1.88 27.81 1.24
CA VAL A 347 -2.76 26.64 1.43
C VAL A 347 -3.38 26.19 0.11
N LEU A 348 -3.81 27.10 -0.77
CA LEU A 348 -4.30 26.76 -2.11
C LEU A 348 -3.21 26.11 -2.98
N GLN A 349 -1.97 26.56 -2.88
CA GLN A 349 -0.83 25.94 -3.57
C GLN A 349 -0.52 24.54 -3.03
N PHE A 350 -0.61 24.37 -1.71
CA PHE A 350 -0.47 23.08 -1.04
C PHE A 350 -1.58 22.11 -1.44
N ILE A 351 -2.84 22.58 -1.47
CA ILE A 351 -4.00 21.82 -1.97
C ILE A 351 -3.76 21.41 -3.43
N SER A 352 -3.36 22.34 -4.30
CA SER A 352 -3.07 22.06 -5.70
C SER A 352 -2.04 20.93 -5.85
N MET A 353 -0.94 21.00 -5.09
CA MET A 353 0.13 20.00 -5.11
C MET A 353 -0.34 18.63 -4.62
N ILE A 354 -1.07 18.56 -3.51
CA ILE A 354 -1.54 17.29 -2.94
C ILE A 354 -2.67 16.67 -3.77
N SER A 355 -3.52 17.49 -4.39
CA SER A 355 -4.60 16.96 -5.22
C SER A 355 -4.11 16.26 -6.47
N ILE A 356 -2.93 16.60 -7.00
CA ILE A 356 -2.27 15.81 -8.06
C ILE A 356 -1.97 14.39 -7.54
N PHE A 357 -1.44 14.27 -6.33
CA PHE A 357 -1.19 12.97 -5.71
C PHE A 357 -2.48 12.15 -5.53
N MET A 358 -3.54 12.78 -5.00
CA MET A 358 -4.85 12.12 -4.84
C MET A 358 -5.44 11.69 -6.17
N LEU A 359 -5.36 12.54 -7.21
CA LEU A 359 -5.86 12.24 -8.53
C LEU A 359 -5.14 11.05 -9.16
N VAL A 360 -3.81 10.97 -9.02
CA VAL A 360 -3.03 9.83 -9.50
C VAL A 360 -3.44 8.55 -8.75
N LEU A 361 -3.55 8.59 -7.42
CA LEU A 361 -4.00 7.43 -6.64
C LEU A 361 -5.41 6.96 -7.03
N SER A 362 -6.34 7.88 -7.21
CA SER A 362 -7.69 7.59 -7.70
C SER A 362 -7.68 6.99 -9.10
N THR A 363 -6.79 7.47 -9.96
CA THR A 363 -6.59 6.89 -11.30
C THR A 363 -6.04 5.47 -11.22
N VAL A 364 -5.07 5.21 -10.34
CA VAL A 364 -4.53 3.87 -10.09
C VAL A 364 -5.63 2.92 -9.58
N ALA A 365 -6.52 3.39 -8.71
CA ALA A 365 -7.67 2.62 -8.25
C ALA A 365 -8.59 2.22 -9.41
N GLY A 366 -8.91 3.16 -10.31
CA GLY A 366 -9.67 2.86 -11.52
C GLY A 366 -8.94 1.91 -12.49
N LEU A 367 -7.63 2.10 -12.69
CA LEU A 367 -6.79 1.22 -13.50
C LEU A 367 -6.80 -0.23 -12.98
N GLN A 368 -6.70 -0.41 -11.66
CA GLN A 368 -6.82 -1.74 -11.03
C GLN A 368 -8.14 -2.43 -11.36
N MET A 369 -9.25 -1.68 -11.38
CA MET A 369 -10.57 -2.24 -11.70
C MET A 369 -10.70 -2.62 -13.18
N ILE A 370 -10.27 -1.75 -14.10
CA ILE A 370 -10.38 -2.05 -15.54
C ILE A 370 -9.39 -3.16 -15.97
N PHE A 371 -8.22 -3.26 -15.34
CA PHE A 371 -7.24 -4.33 -15.61
C PHE A 371 -7.72 -5.71 -15.19
N ARG A 372 -8.78 -5.79 -14.39
CA ARG A 372 -9.47 -7.06 -14.16
C ARG A 372 -10.00 -7.68 -15.46
N LEU A 373 -10.43 -6.87 -16.43
CA LEU A 373 -10.82 -7.36 -17.75
C LEU A 373 -9.71 -8.26 -18.33
N LYS A 374 -8.48 -7.76 -18.36
CA LYS A 374 -7.34 -8.51 -18.89
C LYS A 374 -7.08 -9.79 -18.10
N LYS A 375 -7.18 -9.74 -16.77
CA LYS A 375 -7.04 -10.92 -15.91
C LYS A 375 -8.13 -11.97 -16.18
N ASP A 376 -9.37 -11.55 -16.36
CA ASP A 376 -10.49 -12.45 -16.62
C ASP A 376 -10.38 -13.08 -18.02
N ILE A 377 -9.90 -12.31 -19.00
CA ILE A 377 -9.54 -12.80 -20.35
C ILE A 377 -8.44 -13.86 -20.26
N ASP A 378 -7.36 -13.60 -19.52
CA ASP A 378 -6.24 -14.55 -19.38
C ASP A 378 -6.63 -15.83 -18.64
N ASN A 379 -7.70 -15.79 -17.84
CA ASN A 379 -8.26 -16.95 -17.15
C ASN A 379 -9.32 -17.70 -17.99
N GLY A 380 -9.57 -17.31 -19.24
CA GLY A 380 -10.56 -17.95 -20.12
C GLY A 380 -12.03 -17.65 -19.76
N LEU A 381 -12.30 -16.66 -18.89
CA LEU A 381 -13.67 -16.33 -18.49
C LEU A 381 -14.46 -15.65 -19.62
N GLU A 382 -13.78 -14.98 -20.55
CA GLU A 382 -14.43 -14.33 -21.69
C GLU A 382 -15.15 -15.35 -22.57
N GLU A 383 -14.52 -16.49 -22.87
CA GLU A 383 -15.10 -17.59 -23.66
C GLU A 383 -16.34 -18.17 -22.99
N MET A 384 -16.30 -18.38 -21.66
CA MET A 384 -17.45 -18.86 -20.90
C MET A 384 -18.62 -17.87 -20.95
N ILE A 385 -18.33 -16.56 -20.87
CA ILE A 385 -19.35 -15.51 -20.90
C ILE A 385 -19.91 -15.31 -22.32
N ALA A 386 -19.08 -15.47 -23.35
CA ALA A 386 -19.49 -15.35 -24.76
C ALA A 386 -20.55 -16.39 -25.16
N SER A 387 -20.62 -17.52 -24.45
CA SER A 387 -21.70 -18.53 -24.62
C SER A 387 -23.09 -18.05 -24.14
N LYS A 388 -23.17 -16.92 -23.44
CA LYS A 388 -24.42 -16.33 -22.91
C LYS A 388 -24.90 -15.18 -23.81
N PRO A 389 -26.21 -14.84 -23.80
CA PRO A 389 -26.78 -13.75 -24.59
C PRO A 389 -26.43 -12.37 -23.99
N ILE A 390 -25.14 -12.07 -23.86
CA ILE A 390 -24.60 -10.81 -23.32
C ILE A 390 -23.83 -10.12 -24.45
N SER A 391 -24.24 -8.90 -24.81
CA SER A 391 -23.51 -8.14 -25.82
C SER A 391 -22.12 -7.74 -25.32
N ARG A 392 -21.13 -7.76 -26.21
CA ARG A 392 -19.75 -7.34 -25.90
C ARG A 392 -19.67 -5.91 -25.37
N PHE A 393 -20.52 -5.02 -25.89
CA PHE A 393 -20.66 -3.66 -25.36
C PHE A 393 -21.07 -3.65 -23.88
N ARG A 394 -22.07 -4.47 -23.51
CA ARG A 394 -22.54 -4.56 -22.12
C ARG A 394 -21.51 -5.22 -21.22
N LEU A 395 -20.73 -6.17 -21.75
CA LEU A 395 -19.62 -6.80 -21.03
C LEU A 395 -18.50 -5.80 -20.73
N LEU A 396 -17.98 -5.09 -21.74
CA LEU A 396 -16.92 -4.09 -21.51
C LEU A 396 -17.37 -2.97 -20.56
N THR A 397 -18.61 -2.51 -20.72
CA THR A 397 -19.21 -1.53 -19.81
C THR A 397 -19.29 -2.03 -18.36
N SER A 398 -19.42 -3.34 -18.14
CA SER A 398 -19.43 -3.91 -16.79
C SER A 398 -18.09 -3.83 -16.06
N TYR A 399 -16.98 -3.70 -16.79
CA TYR A 399 -15.66 -3.45 -16.25
C TYR A 399 -15.32 -1.96 -16.16
N LEU A 400 -15.70 -1.17 -17.17
CA LEU A 400 -15.40 0.25 -17.23
C LEU A 400 -16.21 1.07 -16.22
N LEU A 401 -17.49 0.76 -16.02
CA LEU A 401 -18.35 1.56 -15.14
C LEU A 401 -17.89 1.54 -13.67
N PRO A 402 -17.57 0.38 -13.04
CA PRO A 402 -16.98 0.37 -11.70
C PRO A 402 -15.68 1.18 -11.60
N ALA A 403 -14.81 1.10 -12.61
CA ALA A 403 -13.55 1.85 -12.65
C ALA A 403 -13.79 3.37 -12.65
N ILE A 404 -14.74 3.85 -13.46
CA ILE A 404 -15.14 5.27 -13.50
C ILE A 404 -15.71 5.69 -12.14
N ILE A 405 -16.66 4.92 -11.59
CA ILE A 405 -17.30 5.24 -10.31
C ILE A 405 -16.25 5.35 -9.20
N VAL A 406 -15.34 4.40 -9.08
CA VAL A 406 -14.32 4.41 -8.02
C VAL A 406 -13.32 5.53 -8.20
N THR A 407 -12.93 5.84 -9.43
CA THR A 407 -12.03 6.98 -9.69
C THR A 407 -12.68 8.30 -9.26
N ILE A 408 -13.93 8.54 -9.66
CA ILE A 408 -14.68 9.75 -9.32
C ILE A 408 -14.95 9.82 -7.81
N CYS A 409 -15.46 8.73 -7.22
CA CYS A 409 -15.83 8.71 -5.80
C CYS A 409 -14.61 8.81 -4.88
N SER A 410 -13.48 8.18 -5.22
CA SER A 410 -12.27 8.28 -4.41
C SER A 410 -11.60 9.65 -4.53
N PHE A 411 -11.54 10.22 -5.74
CA PHE A 411 -10.98 11.56 -5.90
C PHE A 411 -11.87 12.58 -5.19
N GLY A 412 -13.18 12.51 -5.40
CA GLY A 412 -14.16 13.35 -4.72
C GLY A 412 -14.09 13.20 -3.21
N SER A 413 -13.97 11.98 -2.69
CA SER A 413 -13.89 11.77 -1.24
C SER A 413 -12.68 12.45 -0.62
N SER A 414 -11.51 12.46 -1.28
CA SER A 414 -10.34 13.23 -0.79
C SER A 414 -10.56 14.74 -0.84
N ILE A 415 -11.08 15.28 -1.95
CA ILE A 415 -11.26 16.72 -2.11
C ILE A 415 -12.30 17.25 -1.11
N TYR A 416 -13.41 16.55 -0.96
CA TYR A 416 -14.48 16.97 -0.05
C TYR A 416 -14.13 16.69 1.41
N SER A 417 -13.37 15.63 1.74
CA SER A 417 -12.85 15.46 3.11
C SER A 417 -11.85 16.55 3.48
N MET A 418 -10.97 16.95 2.54
CA MET A 418 -10.07 18.09 2.70
C MET A 418 -10.81 19.40 2.89
N MET A 419 -11.86 19.65 2.10
CA MET A 419 -12.69 20.84 2.25
C MET A 419 -13.34 20.90 3.62
N LEU A 420 -13.94 19.79 4.07
CA LEU A 420 -14.67 19.74 5.34
C LEU A 420 -13.74 19.94 6.54
N LEU A 421 -12.68 19.14 6.65
CA LEU A 421 -11.78 19.24 7.80
C LEU A 421 -10.84 20.42 7.70
N GLY A 422 -10.31 20.72 6.52
CA GLY A 422 -9.35 21.79 6.32
C GLY A 422 -9.96 23.16 6.64
N ASN A 423 -11.22 23.38 6.30
CA ASN A 423 -11.91 24.62 6.66
C ASN A 423 -12.24 24.73 8.16
N LEU A 424 -12.25 23.63 8.93
CA LEU A 424 -12.36 23.68 10.39
C LEU A 424 -11.04 24.12 11.05
N GLU A 425 -9.90 23.77 10.44
CA GLU A 425 -8.56 24.16 10.91
C GLU A 425 -8.20 25.61 10.57
N LEU A 426 -8.79 26.17 9.51
CA LEU A 426 -8.48 27.52 9.03
C LEU A 426 -9.31 28.59 9.72
N LYS A 427 -8.66 29.71 10.10
CA LYS A 427 -9.35 30.90 10.64
C LYS A 427 -10.27 31.56 9.62
N VAL A 428 -9.88 31.54 8.34
CA VAL A 428 -10.66 32.03 7.21
C VAL A 428 -10.88 30.86 6.27
N PRO A 429 -12.10 30.34 6.13
CA PRO A 429 -12.37 29.18 5.30
C PRO A 429 -12.11 29.49 3.83
N ILE A 430 -11.65 28.48 3.10
CA ILE A 430 -11.51 28.53 1.65
C ILE A 430 -12.88 28.24 1.03
N GLU A 431 -13.26 29.06 0.05
CA GLU A 431 -14.54 28.92 -0.66
C GLU A 431 -14.70 27.54 -1.31
N SER A 432 -15.88 26.95 -1.16
CA SER A 432 -16.22 25.64 -1.73
C SER A 432 -16.05 25.59 -3.25
N ILE A 433 -16.21 26.73 -3.93
CA ILE A 433 -16.01 26.81 -5.37
C ILE A 433 -14.60 26.40 -5.77
N LYS A 434 -13.57 26.73 -4.97
CA LYS A 434 -12.18 26.35 -5.27
C LYS A 434 -11.98 24.83 -5.24
N PHE A 435 -12.61 24.13 -4.31
CA PHE A 435 -12.58 22.67 -4.27
C PHE A 435 -13.36 22.05 -5.45
N ASN A 436 -14.49 22.64 -5.83
CA ASN A 436 -15.25 22.20 -7.01
C ASN A 436 -14.47 22.43 -8.30
N THR A 437 -13.82 23.59 -8.47
CA THR A 437 -12.95 23.90 -9.61
C THR A 437 -11.85 22.85 -9.74
N LEU A 438 -11.23 22.47 -8.62
CA LEU A 438 -10.20 21.44 -8.59
C LEU A 438 -10.74 20.06 -8.95
N PHE A 439 -11.90 19.69 -8.40
CA PHE A 439 -12.54 18.41 -8.69
C PHE A 439 -12.93 18.30 -10.17
N PHE A 440 -13.79 19.19 -10.66
CA PHE A 440 -14.27 19.14 -12.05
C PHE A 440 -13.19 19.42 -13.08
N GLY A 441 -12.26 20.33 -12.78
CA GLY A 441 -11.18 20.69 -13.68
C GLY A 441 -10.15 19.58 -13.88
N SER A 442 -9.99 18.68 -12.92
CA SER A 442 -8.98 17.61 -12.98
C SER A 442 -9.53 16.24 -13.38
N LEU A 443 -10.85 16.07 -13.41
CA LEU A 443 -11.50 14.81 -13.73
C LEU A 443 -11.19 14.26 -15.14
N PRO A 444 -11.17 15.07 -16.22
CA PRO A 444 -10.91 14.55 -17.56
C PRO A 444 -9.55 13.89 -17.70
N SER A 445 -8.51 14.43 -17.06
CA SER A 445 -7.17 13.81 -17.06
C SER A 445 -7.20 12.39 -16.48
N ALA A 446 -7.94 12.14 -15.39
CA ALA A 446 -8.08 10.79 -14.84
C ALA A 446 -8.90 9.87 -15.75
N MET A 447 -9.97 10.39 -16.36
CA MET A 447 -10.77 9.63 -17.34
C MET A 447 -9.95 9.25 -18.58
N LEU A 448 -8.99 10.09 -18.97
CA LEU A 448 -8.10 9.83 -20.11
C LEU A 448 -7.19 8.62 -19.84
N PHE A 449 -6.73 8.43 -18.61
CA PHE A 449 -6.00 7.20 -18.24
C PHE A 449 -6.88 5.95 -18.32
N LEU A 450 -8.16 6.05 -17.93
CA LEU A 450 -9.10 4.93 -18.05
C LEU A 450 -9.44 4.61 -19.51
N SER A 451 -9.62 5.63 -20.35
CA SER A 451 -9.86 5.42 -21.79
C SER A 451 -8.64 4.84 -22.48
N LEU A 452 -7.43 5.28 -22.13
CA LEU A 452 -6.18 4.67 -22.57
C LEU A 452 -6.05 3.22 -22.10
N ALA A 453 -6.52 2.87 -20.90
CA ALA A 453 -6.55 1.49 -20.43
C ALA A 453 -7.46 0.62 -21.30
N VAL A 454 -8.68 1.08 -21.59
CA VAL A 454 -9.60 0.38 -22.50
C VAL A 454 -8.98 0.21 -23.89
N PHE A 455 -8.39 1.28 -24.43
CA PHE A 455 -7.69 1.24 -25.71
C PHE A 455 -6.54 0.23 -25.71
N LEU A 456 -5.62 0.29 -24.73
CA LEU A 456 -4.45 -0.59 -24.69
C LEU A 456 -4.80 -2.05 -24.40
N ILE A 457 -5.76 -2.34 -23.53
CA ILE A 457 -6.17 -3.73 -23.26
C ILE A 457 -6.73 -4.38 -24.53
N ASN A 458 -7.43 -3.60 -25.36
CA ASN A 458 -8.10 -4.14 -26.54
C ASN A 458 -7.24 -4.11 -27.81
N CYS A 459 -6.36 -3.11 -27.98
CA CYS A 459 -5.48 -3.00 -29.15
C CYS A 459 -4.09 -3.62 -28.93
N PHE A 460 -3.52 -3.47 -27.73
CA PHE A 460 -2.14 -3.83 -27.40
C PHE A 460 -2.05 -4.58 -26.05
N PRO A 461 -2.72 -5.74 -25.90
CA PRO A 461 -2.93 -6.41 -24.62
C PRO A 461 -1.63 -6.84 -23.90
N LYS A 462 -0.48 -6.84 -24.57
CA LYS A 462 0.82 -7.17 -23.97
C LYS A 462 1.44 -5.99 -23.21
N ILE A 463 1.04 -4.76 -23.50
CA ILE A 463 1.72 -3.53 -23.04
C ILE A 463 0.85 -2.74 -22.06
N TYR A 464 -0.41 -3.14 -21.82
CA TYR A 464 -1.36 -2.40 -20.97
C TYR A 464 -0.83 -2.00 -19.58
N SER A 465 0.06 -2.82 -18.99
CA SER A 465 0.68 -2.56 -17.69
C SER A 465 1.58 -1.33 -17.65
N ILE A 466 2.00 -0.81 -18.81
CA ILE A 466 2.80 0.42 -18.91
C ILE A 466 2.06 1.63 -18.33
N LEU A 467 0.73 1.60 -18.26
CA LEU A 467 -0.04 2.70 -17.67
C LEU A 467 0.21 2.88 -16.17
N TYR A 468 0.61 1.83 -15.44
CA TYR A 468 1.05 2.02 -14.05
C TYR A 468 2.36 2.80 -13.98
N VAL A 469 3.31 2.46 -14.85
CA VAL A 469 4.58 3.19 -14.98
C VAL A 469 4.30 4.63 -15.40
N TYR A 470 3.41 4.81 -16.36
CA TYR A 470 3.02 6.13 -16.84
C TYR A 470 2.38 6.97 -15.74
N ALA A 471 1.40 6.44 -15.00
CA ALA A 471 0.77 7.13 -13.88
C ALA A 471 1.78 7.47 -12.75
N GLY A 472 2.69 6.54 -12.43
CA GLY A 472 3.75 6.76 -11.46
C GLY A 472 4.75 7.84 -11.89
N LEU A 473 5.20 7.81 -13.16
CA LEU A 473 6.06 8.84 -13.72
C LEU A 473 5.37 10.20 -13.73
N SER A 474 4.08 10.26 -14.07
CA SER A 474 3.30 11.50 -14.00
C SER A 474 3.29 12.09 -12.60
N PHE A 475 3.14 11.26 -11.56
CA PHE A 475 3.26 11.71 -10.18
C PHE A 475 4.65 12.28 -9.89
N VAL A 476 5.72 11.53 -10.20
CA VAL A 476 7.09 11.98 -9.93
C VAL A 476 7.39 13.31 -10.62
N VAL A 477 7.06 13.40 -11.92
CA VAL A 477 7.27 14.61 -12.72
C VAL A 477 6.55 15.80 -12.14
N LEU A 478 5.27 15.67 -11.77
CA LEU A 478 4.46 16.80 -11.35
C LEU A 478 4.67 17.19 -9.89
N TYR A 479 4.81 16.19 -9.01
CA TYR A 479 5.01 16.42 -7.58
C TYR A 479 6.38 17.02 -7.30
N PHE A 480 7.42 16.53 -7.98
CA PHE A 480 8.79 17.01 -7.79
C PHE A 480 9.25 18.06 -8.82
N LYS A 481 8.36 18.58 -9.69
CA LYS A 481 8.72 19.51 -10.77
C LYS A 481 9.59 20.68 -10.30
N ASN A 482 9.25 21.27 -9.15
CA ASN A 482 9.95 22.42 -8.58
C ASN A 482 11.28 22.01 -7.94
N MET A 483 11.32 20.85 -7.26
CA MET A 483 12.54 20.34 -6.60
C MET A 483 13.59 19.92 -7.63
N LEU A 484 13.16 19.25 -8.70
CA LEU A 484 14.01 18.78 -9.80
C LEU A 484 14.27 19.85 -10.88
N LYS A 485 13.66 21.04 -10.75
CA LYS A 485 13.75 22.14 -11.73
C LYS A 485 13.45 21.68 -13.17
N LEU A 486 12.40 20.88 -13.34
CA LEU A 486 12.07 20.29 -14.63
C LEU A 486 11.54 21.36 -15.61
N PRO A 487 11.90 21.28 -16.90
CA PRO A 487 11.38 22.18 -17.91
C PRO A 487 9.89 21.88 -18.21
N ILE A 488 9.15 22.91 -18.64
CA ILE A 488 7.69 22.87 -18.83
C ILE A 488 7.25 21.79 -19.83
N TRP A 489 8.08 21.47 -20.83
CA TRP A 489 7.75 20.42 -21.80
C TRP A 489 7.67 19.04 -21.15
N VAL A 490 8.48 18.76 -20.11
CA VAL A 490 8.45 17.49 -19.37
C VAL A 490 7.15 17.35 -18.59
N THR A 491 6.68 18.43 -17.96
CA THR A 491 5.40 18.40 -17.24
C THR A 491 4.21 18.17 -18.18
N ARG A 492 4.33 18.56 -19.46
CA ARG A 492 3.27 18.39 -20.47
C ARG A 492 3.24 17.01 -21.14
N ILE A 493 4.17 16.12 -20.82
CA ILE A 493 4.13 14.72 -21.31
C ILE A 493 2.90 14.00 -20.76
N THR A 494 2.47 14.37 -19.56
CA THR A 494 1.32 13.77 -18.87
C THR A 494 0.08 14.66 -18.93
N PRO A 495 -1.13 14.10 -19.15
CA PRO A 495 -2.40 14.83 -19.08
C PRO A 495 -2.57 15.63 -17.79
N PHE A 496 -2.16 15.06 -16.66
CA PHE A 496 -2.21 15.74 -15.36
C PHE A 496 -1.41 17.06 -15.34
N GLY A 497 -0.42 17.24 -16.21
CA GLY A 497 0.35 18.48 -16.32
C GLY A 497 -0.23 19.51 -17.27
N TRP A 498 -1.33 19.18 -17.97
CA TRP A 498 -2.11 20.14 -18.75
C TRP A 498 -3.03 20.96 -17.83
N ILE A 499 -3.34 20.44 -16.64
CA ILE A 499 -4.05 21.15 -15.57
C ILE A 499 -3.13 22.26 -15.02
N LYS A 500 -3.44 23.52 -15.31
CA LYS A 500 -2.63 24.67 -14.89
C LYS A 500 -3.09 25.20 -13.53
N ASP A 501 -2.30 24.91 -12.48
CA ASP A 501 -2.37 25.52 -11.15
C ASP A 501 -3.80 25.62 -10.57
N LEU A 502 -4.66 24.62 -10.77
CA LEU A 502 -5.97 24.60 -10.11
C LEU A 502 -5.81 24.37 -8.60
N PRO A 503 -6.57 25.05 -7.73
CA PRO A 503 -7.63 26.04 -8.02
C PRO A 503 -7.16 27.50 -7.88
N LEU A 504 -5.86 27.76 -7.98
CA LEU A 504 -5.31 29.13 -7.98
C LEU A 504 -5.80 29.91 -9.20
N LYS A 505 -5.90 29.23 -10.34
CA LYS A 505 -6.53 29.73 -11.59
C LYS A 505 -7.88 29.05 -11.83
N ASP A 506 -8.66 29.64 -12.72
CA ASP A 506 -9.90 29.04 -13.20
C ASP A 506 -9.62 27.91 -14.21
N ILE A 507 -10.64 27.09 -14.47
CA ILE A 507 -10.57 25.98 -15.42
C ILE A 507 -10.26 26.54 -16.81
N ASN A 508 -9.20 26.03 -17.43
CA ASN A 508 -8.97 26.24 -18.85
C ASN A 508 -9.91 25.32 -19.64
N TRP A 509 -11.04 25.86 -20.09
CA TRP A 509 -12.06 25.09 -20.79
C TRP A 509 -11.59 24.51 -22.12
N GLU A 510 -10.66 25.16 -22.83
CA GLU A 510 -10.12 24.65 -24.09
C GLU A 510 -9.38 23.32 -23.88
N ILE A 511 -8.47 23.27 -22.90
CA ILE A 511 -7.74 22.06 -22.53
C ILE A 511 -8.71 21.01 -22.00
N TRP A 512 -9.68 21.42 -21.18
CA TRP A 512 -10.68 20.52 -20.61
C TRP A 512 -11.50 19.80 -21.69
N TYR A 513 -12.04 20.53 -22.66
CA TYR A 513 -12.79 19.93 -23.77
C TYR A 513 -11.90 19.07 -24.67
N PHE A 514 -10.64 19.46 -24.86
CA PHE A 514 -9.68 18.65 -25.60
C PHE A 514 -9.40 17.30 -24.92
N GLU A 515 -9.24 17.27 -23.59
CA GLU A 515 -9.10 16.01 -22.85
C GLU A 515 -10.36 15.14 -22.97
N VAL A 516 -11.55 15.73 -22.86
CA VAL A 516 -12.82 15.01 -23.03
C VAL A 516 -12.93 14.41 -24.44
N LEU A 517 -12.52 15.14 -25.48
CA LEU A 517 -12.47 14.62 -26.85
C LEU A 517 -11.56 13.38 -26.94
N LEU A 518 -10.36 13.45 -26.37
CA LEU A 518 -9.43 12.31 -26.35
C LEU A 518 -10.01 11.11 -25.57
N VAL A 519 -10.69 11.36 -24.45
CA VAL A 519 -11.40 10.33 -23.69
C VAL A 519 -12.40 9.60 -24.57
N LEU A 520 -13.22 10.34 -25.32
CA LEU A 520 -14.22 9.77 -26.22
C LEU A 520 -13.58 8.96 -27.35
N ILE A 521 -12.51 9.49 -27.97
CA ILE A 521 -11.79 8.82 -29.07
C ILE A 521 -11.20 7.48 -28.60
N PHE A 522 -10.40 7.48 -27.53
CA PHE A 522 -9.76 6.24 -27.06
C PHE A 522 -10.78 5.22 -26.54
N THR A 523 -11.84 5.68 -25.87
CA THR A 523 -12.93 4.79 -25.44
C THR A 523 -13.62 4.18 -26.66
N PHE A 524 -13.98 4.98 -27.67
CA PHE A 524 -14.64 4.50 -28.87
C PHE A 524 -13.80 3.46 -29.62
N ILE A 525 -12.52 3.75 -29.86
CA ILE A 525 -11.59 2.81 -30.52
C ILE A 525 -11.48 1.52 -29.69
N GLY A 526 -11.29 1.64 -28.37
CA GLY A 526 -11.19 0.49 -27.49
C GLY A 526 -12.46 -0.38 -27.48
N TYR A 527 -13.66 0.21 -27.55
CA TYR A 527 -14.92 -0.52 -27.68
C TYR A 527 -15.07 -1.20 -29.04
N PHE A 528 -14.64 -0.52 -30.11
CA PHE A 528 -14.70 -1.04 -31.46
C PHE A 528 -13.81 -2.27 -31.64
N GLU A 529 -12.56 -2.21 -31.17
CA GLU A 529 -11.64 -3.35 -31.22
C GLU A 529 -12.11 -4.53 -30.36
N PHE A 530 -12.68 -4.25 -29.17
CA PHE A 530 -13.26 -5.31 -28.34
C PHE A 530 -14.41 -6.05 -29.04
N GLN A 531 -15.21 -5.35 -29.85
CA GLN A 531 -16.29 -5.96 -30.61
C GLN A 531 -15.80 -6.84 -31.76
N ARG A 532 -14.62 -6.56 -32.32
CA ARG A 532 -14.05 -7.29 -33.46
C ARG A 532 -13.13 -8.44 -33.07
N ARG A 533 -12.77 -8.54 -31.79
CA ARG A 533 -11.81 -9.53 -31.31
C ARG A 533 -12.28 -10.98 -31.54
N ASP A 534 -11.45 -11.79 -32.19
CA ASP A 534 -11.74 -13.21 -32.35
C ASP A 534 -11.57 -13.97 -31.03
N LEU A 535 -12.46 -14.94 -30.80
CA LEU A 535 -12.49 -15.80 -29.60
C LEU A 535 -11.99 -17.21 -29.91
N SER A 536 -11.12 -17.35 -30.92
CA SER A 536 -10.60 -18.64 -31.41
C SER A 536 -9.58 -19.27 -30.48
#